data_AF-A0A3L8D061-F1
#
_entry.id   AF-A0A3L8D061-F1
#
_cell.length_a   1.000
_cell.length_b   1.000
_cell.length_c   1.000
_cell.angle_alpha   90.00
_cell.angle_beta   90.00
_cell.angle_gamma   90.00
#
_symmetry.space_group_name_H-M   'P 1'
#
loop_
_entity.id
_entity.type
_entity.pdbx_description
1 polymer ?
#
loop_
_entity_poly.entity_id
_entity_poly.type
_entity_poly.pdbx_seq_one_letter_code
_entity_poly.pdbx_strand_id
1 'polypeptide(L)' 'MIRSMLYATDLGLYAPLVMQHALAMARTFNADLYVVHAVEPMGLFAESVL' A
#
# COMPACT_ATOMS: atom_id res chain seq x y z
N MET A 1 -20.39 -9.63 1.79
CA MET A 1 -19.44 -10.21 0.83
C MET A 1 -18.40 -9.14 0.52
N ILE A 2 -17.12 -9.37 0.82
CA ILE A 2 -16.04 -8.43 0.50
C ILE A 2 -15.64 -8.69 -0.95
N ARG A 3 -15.69 -7.67 -1.81
CA ARG A 3 -15.35 -7.78 -3.25
C ARG A 3 -14.07 -7.05 -3.61
N SER A 4 -13.69 -6.06 -2.80
CA SER A 4 -12.50 -5.23 -3.01
C SER A 4 -11.85 -4.91 -1.67
N MET A 5 -10.52 -4.88 -1.65
CA MET A 5 -9.69 -4.57 -0.49
C MET A 5 -8.61 -3.56 -0.90
N LEU A 6 -8.27 -2.63 -0.01
CA LEU A 6 -7.18 -1.68 -0.20
C LEU A 6 -6.08 -1.96 0.83
N TYR A 7 -4.87 -2.24 0.35
CA TYR A 7 -3.66 -2.28 1.16
C TYR A 7 -2.88 -0.99 0.97
N ALA A 8 -3.00 -0.07 1.93
CA ALA A 8 -2.17 1.12 2.00
C ALA A 8 -0.84 0.80 2.69
N THR A 9 0.27 1.10 2.04
CA THR A 9 1.61 0.80 2.54
C THR A 9 2.50 2.04 2.53
N ASP A 10 3.36 2.14 3.53
CA ASP A 10 4.43 3.12 3.63
C ASP A 10 5.73 2.62 2.97
N LEU A 11 5.73 1.40 2.40
CA LEU A 11 6.93 0.70 1.89
C LEU A 11 8.04 0.53 2.94
N GLY A 12 7.68 0.53 4.23
CA GLY A 12 8.60 0.32 5.33
C GLY A 12 9.09 -1.13 5.46
N LEU A 13 9.94 -1.37 6.46
CA LEU A 13 10.60 -2.66 6.72
C LEU A 13 9.62 -3.86 6.73
N TYR A 14 8.43 -3.67 7.30
CA TYR A 14 7.44 -4.73 7.47
C TYR A 14 6.40 -4.80 6.34
N ALA A 15 6.48 -3.94 5.32
CA ALA A 15 5.54 -3.94 4.21
C ALA A 15 5.40 -5.30 3.50
N PRO A 16 6.48 -6.10 3.29
CA PRO A 16 6.34 -7.44 2.70
C PRO A 16 5.54 -8.40 3.58
N LEU A 17 5.69 -8.33 4.90
CA LEU A 17 4.97 -9.19 5.85
C LEU A 17 3.46 -8.90 5.82
N VAL A 18 3.09 -7.62 5.84
CA VAL A 18 1.68 -7.20 5.81
C VAL A 18 1.06 -7.49 4.43
N MET A 19 1.82 -7.33 3.34
CA MET A 19 1.40 -7.71 1.99
C MET A 19 1.01 -9.18 1.89
N GLN A 20 1.77 -10.08 2.53
CA GLN A 20 1.43 -11.51 2.58
C GLN A 20 0.09 -11.76 3.27
N HIS A 21 -0.18 -11.06 4.38
CA HIS A 21 -1.47 -11.14 5.07
C HIS A 21 -2.62 -10.61 4.19
N ALA A 22 -2.43 -9.46 3.53
CA ALA A 22 -3.42 -8.88 2.63
C ALA A 22 -3.75 -9.82 1.45
N LEU A 23 -2.75 -10.48 0.87
CA LEU A 23 -2.91 -11.49 -0.17
C LEU A 23 -3.71 -12.70 0.31
N ALA A 24 -3.43 -13.21 1.51
CA ALA A 24 -4.17 -14.33 2.09
C ALA A 24 -5.66 -13.99 2.28
N MET A 25 -5.94 -12.77 2.74
CA MET A 25 -7.29 -12.25 2.89
C MET A 25 -8.01 -12.12 1.55
N ALA A 26 -7.37 -11.49 0.56
CA ALA A 26 -7.96 -11.32 -0.77
C ALA A 26 -8.33 -12.67 -1.44
N ARG A 27 -7.48 -13.69 -1.28
CA ARG A 27 -7.78 -15.06 -1.73
C ARG A 27 -8.95 -15.69 -0.97
N THR A 28 -8.99 -15.51 0.35
CA THR A 28 -10.06 -16.05 1.20
C THR A 28 -11.43 -15.51 0.80
N PHE A 29 -11.49 -14.22 0.45
CA PHE A 29 -12.74 -13.57 0.08
C PHE A 29 -13.00 -13.52 -1.43
N ASN A 30 -12.09 -14.06 -2.25
CA ASN A 30 -12.11 -13.90 -3.70
C ASN A 30 -12.34 -12.43 -4.12
N ALA A 31 -11.59 -11.54 -3.48
CA ALA A 31 -11.68 -10.09 -3.61
C ALA A 31 -10.50 -9.51 -4.39
N ASP A 32 -10.73 -8.43 -5.11
CA ASP A 32 -9.67 -7.65 -5.75
C ASP A 32 -8.84 -6.93 -4.69
N LEU A 33 -7.51 -7.04 -4.76
CA LEU A 33 -6.59 -6.36 -3.86
C LEU A 33 -5.91 -5.20 -4.58
N TYR A 34 -6.27 -3.98 -4.19
CA TYR A 34 -5.61 -2.75 -4.63
C TYR A 34 -4.49 -2.42 -3.64
N VAL A 35 -3.30 -2.11 -4.15
CA VAL A 35 -2.16 -1.68 -3.32
C VAL A 35 -1.86 -0.23 -3.63
N VAL A 36 -1.72 0.59 -2.59
CA VAL A 36 -1.41 2.02 -2.73
C VAL A 36 -0.26 2.40 -1.81
N HIS A 37 0.66 3.20 -2.34
CA HIS A 37 1.66 3.92 -1.57
C HIS A 37 1.50 5.41 -1.86
N ALA A 38 1.37 6.22 -0.81
CA ALA A 38 1.33 7.66 -0.94
C ALA A 38 2.77 8.19 -0.96
N VAL A 39 3.15 8.84 -2.06
CA VAL A 39 4.41 9.59 -2.14
C VAL A 39 4.12 11.01 -1.68
N GLU A 40 4.81 11.46 -0.63
CA GLU A 40 4.72 12.86 -0.24
C GLU A 40 5.25 13.74 -1.38
N PRO A 41 4.51 14.78 -1.79
CA PRO A 41 5.01 15.72 -2.78
C PRO A 41 6.28 16.39 -2.23
N MET A 42 7.24 16.66 -3.12
CA MET A 42 8.42 17.42 -2.73
C MET A 42 7.97 18.76 -2.14
N GLY A 43 8.34 19.02 -0.88
CA GLY A 43 8.10 20.33 -0.29
C GLY A 43 8.87 21.40 -1.05
N LEU A 44 8.38 22.65 -1.02
CA LEU A 44 9.03 23.82 -1.63
C LEU A 44 10.53 23.93 -1.28
N PHE A 45 10.91 23.44 -0.09
CA PHE A 45 12.30 23.36 0.34
C PHE A 45 13.11 22.29 -0.40
N ALA A 46 12.57 21.09 -0.62
CA ALA A 46 13.27 20.02 -1.32
C ALA A 46 13.46 20.35 -2.81
N GLU A 47 12.52 21.07 -3.42
CA GLU A 47 12.69 21.61 -4.79
C GLU A 47 13.86 22.61 -4.87
N SER A 48 14.13 23.38 -3.80
CA SER A 48 15.17 24.41 -3.80
C SER A 48 16.61 23.88 -3.68
N VAL A 49 16.78 22.58 -3.40
CA VAL A 49 18.10 21.92 -3.24
C VAL A 49 18.51 21.12 -4.50
N LEU A 50 17.61 20.98 -5.48
CA LEU A 50 17.88 20.39 -6.80
C LEU A 50 18.34 21.44 -7.81
#